data_AF-A0A1H1XEW9-F1
#
_entry.id   AF-A0A1H1XEW9-F1
#
_cell.length_a   1.000
_cell.length_b   1.000
_cell.length_c   1.000
_cell.angle_alpha   90.00
_cell.angle_beta   90.00
_cell.angle_gamma   90.00
#
_symmetry.space_group_name_H-M   'P 1'
#
loop_
_entity.id
_entity.type
_entity.pdbx_description
1 polymer ?
#
loop_
_entity_poly.entity_id
_entity_poly.type
_entity_poly.pdbx_seq_one_letter_code
_entity_poly.pdbx_strand_id
1 'polypeptide(L)'
;MTFTQMLTHAEAAAPIVIDGGLGSAAEDRGIDLDHALWSAELIGRDPDTLLTVHTAFANAGARILTTASYQATPLGFTEAGISAEEGSRIIGDSVRIARAAADRSAAPGARILVAGSVGPYGAALGDGAEYTGDYRLTPAEYTAFHRPRIEALAEAGADLLAIETQPRLDEIRALIALTEDIGLPAWVTVTLQGAPDTTAPTMPDGSTLADLAQAVAASASVNAVGVNCVRPSLVTPALRELSKHMDLPLIAYPNSGETYDADTLTWHDGAEPGVGSWPVAEWTHLSARILGGCCRIRPDDIAVLAEQFHH
;
A
#
# COMPACT_ATOMS: atom_id res chain seq x y z
N MET A 1 16.62 -9.46 -9.08
CA MET A 1 15.27 -9.57 -9.65
C MET A 1 14.62 -8.19 -9.56
N THR A 2 14.03 -7.68 -10.64
CA THR A 2 13.21 -6.46 -10.67
C THR A 2 11.76 -6.80 -10.28
N PHE A 3 10.91 -5.79 -10.05
CA PHE A 3 9.49 -6.00 -9.78
C PHE A 3 8.78 -6.75 -10.92
N THR A 4 9.00 -6.32 -12.16
CA THR A 4 8.43 -6.98 -13.35
C THR A 4 8.89 -8.43 -13.50
N GLN A 5 10.16 -8.74 -13.18
CA GLN A 5 10.65 -10.12 -13.15
C GLN A 5 10.00 -10.95 -12.03
N MET A 6 9.70 -10.36 -10.87
CA MET A 6 8.96 -11.03 -9.81
C MET A 6 7.54 -11.35 -10.25
N LEU A 7 6.85 -10.40 -10.90
CA LEU A 7 5.50 -10.61 -11.43
C LEU A 7 5.44 -11.77 -12.44
N THR A 8 6.35 -11.78 -13.41
CA THR A 8 6.44 -12.89 -14.39
C THR A 8 6.70 -14.23 -13.71
N HIS A 9 7.51 -14.27 -12.65
CA HIS A 9 7.73 -15.50 -11.89
C HIS A 9 6.46 -15.93 -11.14
N ALA A 10 5.75 -14.99 -10.52
CA ALA A 10 4.53 -15.24 -9.76
C ALA A 10 3.39 -15.78 -10.62
N GLU A 11 3.32 -15.41 -11.91
CA GLU A 11 2.36 -15.96 -12.85
C GLU A 11 2.52 -17.46 -13.08
N ALA A 12 3.76 -17.95 -13.01
CA ALA A 12 4.10 -19.36 -13.21
C ALA A 12 4.23 -20.15 -11.90
N ALA A 13 4.16 -19.48 -10.76
CA ALA A 13 4.43 -20.03 -9.44
C ALA A 13 3.40 -19.56 -8.41
N ALA A 14 3.85 -19.26 -7.19
CA ALA A 14 3.04 -18.72 -6.12
C ALA A 14 2.92 -17.18 -6.19
N PRO A 15 1.85 -16.59 -5.62
CA PRO A 15 1.76 -15.16 -5.40
C PRO A 15 2.93 -14.61 -4.60
N ILE A 16 3.26 -13.35 -4.85
CA ILE A 16 4.19 -12.55 -4.07
C ILE A 16 3.47 -12.14 -2.79
N VAL A 17 3.97 -12.58 -1.64
CA VAL A 17 3.52 -12.06 -0.34
C VAL A 17 4.24 -10.74 -0.04
N ILE A 18 3.49 -9.70 0.33
CA ILE A 18 4.01 -8.40 0.80
C ILE A 18 3.79 -8.25 2.30
N ASP A 19 4.22 -7.14 2.87
CA ASP A 19 4.08 -6.87 4.30
C ASP A 19 2.64 -6.53 4.73
N GLY A 20 2.51 -6.11 5.99
CA GLY A 20 1.24 -5.81 6.66
C GLY A 20 1.17 -4.37 7.16
N GLY A 21 0.33 -4.14 8.18
CA GLY A 21 0.08 -2.83 8.75
C GLY A 21 1.26 -2.33 9.57
N LEU A 22 2.11 -1.51 8.96
CA LEU A 22 3.32 -0.97 9.60
C LEU A 22 3.01 -0.18 10.88
N GLY A 23 1.93 0.62 10.87
CA GLY A 23 1.46 1.34 12.05
C GLY A 23 1.05 0.39 13.18
N SER A 24 0.17 -0.57 12.92
CA SER A 24 -0.27 -1.52 13.96
C SER A 24 0.88 -2.36 14.54
N ALA A 25 1.85 -2.75 13.71
CA ALA A 25 3.03 -3.46 14.19
C ALA A 25 3.99 -2.57 15.03
N ALA A 26 3.95 -1.25 14.82
CA ALA A 26 4.66 -0.26 15.62
C ALA A 26 3.96 0.00 16.96
N GLU A 27 2.62 0.07 16.99
CA GLU A 27 1.82 0.19 18.23
C GLU A 27 2.08 -0.97 19.19
N ASP A 28 2.15 -2.20 18.69
CA ASP A 28 2.47 -3.39 19.48
C ASP A 28 3.86 -3.30 20.16
N ARG A 29 4.71 -2.38 19.71
CA ARG A 29 6.05 -2.10 20.26
C ARG A 29 6.09 -0.84 21.11
N GLY A 30 4.94 -0.29 21.46
CA GLY A 30 4.79 0.84 22.38
C GLY A 30 4.96 2.21 21.72
N ILE A 31 4.83 2.30 20.40
CA ILE A 31 4.84 3.58 19.69
C ILE A 31 3.43 4.17 19.73
N ASP A 32 3.34 5.41 20.20
CA ASP A 32 2.12 6.19 20.13
C ASP A 32 1.93 6.73 18.71
N LEU A 33 0.81 6.38 18.08
CA LEU A 33 0.46 6.84 16.74
C LEU A 33 -0.59 7.95 16.74
N ASP A 34 -1.00 8.47 17.91
CA ASP A 34 -2.06 9.49 18.06
C ASP A 34 -1.61 10.91 17.64
N HIS A 35 -1.04 11.01 16.44
CA HIS A 35 -0.65 12.26 15.77
C HIS A 35 -0.53 12.05 14.26
N ALA A 36 -0.91 13.08 13.49
CA ALA A 36 -1.04 13.04 12.02
C ALA A 36 0.26 12.73 11.24
N LEU A 37 1.41 12.76 11.91
CA LEU A 37 2.73 12.55 11.31
C LEU A 37 3.49 11.36 11.91
N TRP A 38 2.78 10.40 12.51
CA TRP A 38 3.42 9.28 13.19
C TRP A 38 4.48 8.58 12.34
N SER A 39 4.27 8.46 11.02
CA SER A 39 5.22 7.77 10.15
C SER A 39 6.51 8.59 9.96
N ALA A 40 6.39 9.92 9.83
CA ALA A 40 7.53 10.84 9.78
C ALA A 40 8.27 10.94 11.11
N GLU A 41 7.54 10.98 12.23
CA GLU A 41 8.10 11.02 13.57
C GLU A 41 8.85 9.71 13.87
N LEU A 42 8.30 8.56 13.49
CA LEU A 42 8.93 7.25 13.65
C LEU A 42 10.26 7.14 12.89
N ILE A 43 10.30 7.63 11.64
CA ILE A 43 11.52 7.61 10.84
C ILE A 43 12.64 8.43 11.50
N GLY A 44 12.32 9.61 12.02
CA GLY A 44 13.31 10.51 12.62
C GLY A 44 13.72 10.15 14.04
N ARG A 45 12.81 9.61 14.85
CA ARG A 45 13.03 9.41 16.30
C ARG A 45 13.40 8.01 16.71
N ASP A 46 12.87 6.99 16.03
CA ASP A 46 13.13 5.59 16.37
C ASP A 46 13.30 4.71 15.11
N PRO A 47 14.35 4.97 14.32
CA PRO A 47 14.65 4.19 13.12
C PRO A 47 14.97 2.72 13.43
N ASP A 48 15.42 2.40 14.65
CA ASP A 48 15.72 1.03 15.08
C ASP A 48 14.45 0.20 15.28
N THR A 49 13.38 0.80 15.83
CA THR A 49 12.09 0.12 15.90
C THR A 49 11.51 -0.10 14.51
N LEU A 50 11.56 0.90 13.63
CA LEU A 50 11.10 0.75 12.25
C LEU A 50 11.88 -0.35 11.50
N LEU A 51 13.20 -0.39 11.66
CA LEU A 51 14.06 -1.46 11.14
C LEU A 51 13.65 -2.84 11.67
N THR A 52 13.32 -2.93 12.95
CA THR A 52 12.86 -4.17 13.60
C THR A 52 11.52 -4.63 13.03
N VAL A 53 10.57 -3.71 12.82
CA VAL A 53 9.26 -4.02 12.23
C VAL A 53 9.41 -4.53 10.80
N HIS A 54 10.16 -3.83 9.94
CA HIS A 54 10.43 -4.30 8.58
C HIS A 54 11.15 -5.66 8.55
N THR A 55 12.11 -5.87 9.46
CA THR A 55 12.82 -7.16 9.57
C THR A 55 11.86 -8.28 9.98
N ALA A 56 10.90 -8.01 10.86
CA ALA A 56 9.89 -8.98 11.26
C ALA A 56 9.00 -9.41 10.08
N PHE A 57 8.51 -8.46 9.27
CA PHE A 57 7.73 -8.77 8.07
C PHE A 57 8.55 -9.55 7.02
N ALA A 58 9.80 -9.15 6.79
CA ALA A 58 10.69 -9.86 5.87
C ALA A 58 10.91 -11.31 6.32
N ASN A 59 11.15 -11.54 7.60
CA ASN A 59 11.30 -12.88 8.18
C ASN A 59 10.00 -13.69 8.17
N ALA A 60 8.84 -13.04 8.22
CA ALA A 60 7.53 -13.67 8.07
C ALA A 60 7.23 -14.11 6.62
N GLY A 61 8.09 -13.77 5.65
CA GLY A 61 7.95 -14.20 4.26
C GLY A 61 7.58 -13.09 3.29
N ALA A 62 7.47 -11.83 3.73
CA ALA A 62 7.27 -10.70 2.83
C ALA A 62 8.44 -10.56 1.85
N ARG A 63 8.11 -10.46 0.56
CA ARG A 63 9.05 -10.33 -0.56
C ARG A 63 9.12 -8.93 -1.13
N ILE A 64 8.19 -8.07 -0.73
CA ILE A 64 8.22 -6.63 -0.95
C ILE A 64 7.85 -5.97 0.38
N LEU A 65 8.68 -5.01 0.82
CA LEU A 65 8.43 -4.19 2.00
C LEU A 65 7.98 -2.80 1.56
N THR A 66 6.90 -2.28 2.12
CA THR A 66 6.43 -0.91 1.90
C THR A 66 7.13 0.05 2.85
N THR A 67 7.50 1.23 2.39
CA THR A 67 8.18 2.23 3.24
C THR A 67 7.21 2.97 4.17
N ALA A 68 7.71 3.53 5.27
CA ALA A 68 6.93 4.37 6.20
C ALA A 68 6.57 5.78 5.66
N SER A 69 6.28 5.92 4.36
CA SER A 69 6.09 7.20 3.67
C SER A 69 4.63 7.53 3.30
N TYR A 70 3.67 6.73 3.76
CA TYR A 70 2.24 6.89 3.47
C TYR A 70 1.70 8.30 3.76
N GLN A 71 2.04 8.87 4.93
CA GLN A 71 1.66 10.24 5.35
C GLN A 71 2.81 11.25 5.35
N ALA A 72 4.02 10.85 4.93
CA ALA A 72 5.19 11.73 4.83
C ALA A 72 5.06 12.68 3.63
N THR A 73 4.31 13.76 3.79
CA THR A 73 3.91 14.66 2.69
C THR A 73 4.37 16.10 2.93
N PRO A 74 4.56 16.91 1.87
CA PRO A 74 4.88 18.33 2.01
C PRO A 74 3.89 19.11 2.88
N LEU A 75 2.59 18.78 2.80
CA LEU A 75 1.53 19.39 3.61
C LEU A 75 1.78 19.11 5.10
N GLY A 76 1.86 17.83 5.47
CA GLY A 76 2.09 17.44 6.87
C GLY A 76 3.42 17.99 7.41
N PHE A 77 4.49 17.94 6.63
CA PHE A 77 5.77 18.53 7.03
C PHE A 77 5.68 20.04 7.29
N THR A 78 4.98 20.78 6.43
CA THR A 78 4.79 22.22 6.60
C THR A 78 4.03 22.52 7.90
N GLU A 79 2.98 21.77 8.20
CA GLU A 79 2.20 21.93 9.43
C GLU A 79 3.02 21.62 10.70
N ALA A 80 3.98 20.70 10.62
CA ALA A 80 4.93 20.41 11.69
C ALA A 80 6.16 21.32 11.72
N GLY A 81 6.26 22.31 10.83
CA GLY A 81 7.42 23.21 10.77
C GLY A 81 8.71 22.54 10.26
N ILE A 82 8.59 21.44 9.53
CA ILE A 82 9.69 20.71 8.89
C ILE A 82 9.92 21.31 7.49
N SER A 83 11.18 21.63 7.16
CA SER A 83 11.51 22.18 5.84
C SER A 83 11.35 21.14 4.72
N ALA A 84 11.19 21.58 3.47
CA ALA A 84 11.09 20.67 2.34
C ALA A 84 12.32 19.76 2.22
N GLU A 85 13.52 20.29 2.46
CA GLU A 85 14.77 19.51 2.41
C GLU A 85 14.84 18.46 3.51
N GLU A 86 14.38 18.80 4.72
CA GLU A 86 14.30 17.83 5.82
C GLU A 86 13.23 16.78 5.55
N GLY A 87 12.08 17.19 5.02
CA GLY A 87 11.02 16.28 4.61
C GLY A 87 11.48 15.25 3.57
N SER A 88 12.20 15.69 2.54
CA SER A 88 12.80 14.79 1.55
C SER A 88 13.83 13.85 2.15
N ARG A 89 14.64 14.31 3.13
CA ARG A 89 15.56 13.44 3.87
C ARG A 89 14.81 12.35 4.64
N ILE A 90 13.78 12.71 5.40
CA ILE A 90 12.93 11.78 6.16
C ILE A 90 12.30 10.73 5.22
N ILE A 91 11.77 11.16 4.07
CA ILE A 91 11.22 10.22 3.08
C ILE A 91 12.31 9.26 2.59
N GLY A 92 13.50 9.76 2.27
CA GLY A 92 14.63 8.92 1.86
C GLY A 92 15.16 8.00 2.97
N ASP A 93 15.09 8.40 4.24
CA ASP A 93 15.42 7.55 5.39
C ASP A 93 14.49 6.34 5.46
N SER A 94 13.19 6.49 5.18
CA SER A 94 12.23 5.38 5.17
C SER A 94 12.63 4.27 4.18
N VAL A 95 13.12 4.65 2.98
CA VAL A 95 13.61 3.72 1.96
C VAL A 95 14.88 3.01 2.45
N ARG A 96 15.82 3.76 3.03
CA ARG A 96 17.10 3.21 3.52
C ARG A 96 16.90 2.22 4.67
N ILE A 97 15.95 2.49 5.57
CA ILE A 97 15.61 1.61 6.69
C ILE A 97 14.96 0.31 6.17
N ALA A 98 13.96 0.41 5.29
CA ALA A 98 13.34 -0.75 4.66
C ALA A 98 14.35 -1.58 3.84
N ARG A 99 15.27 -0.93 3.12
CA ARG A 99 16.36 -1.60 2.40
C ARG A 99 17.29 -2.36 3.35
N ALA A 100 17.67 -1.75 4.46
CA ALA A 100 18.52 -2.42 5.45
C ALA A 100 17.85 -3.66 6.04
N ALA A 101 16.53 -3.63 6.29
CA ALA A 101 15.76 -4.80 6.71
C ALA A 101 15.72 -5.90 5.62
N ALA A 102 15.44 -5.50 4.38
CA ALA A 102 15.40 -6.38 3.22
C ALA A 102 16.74 -7.11 3.02
N ASP A 103 17.85 -6.38 3.07
CA ASP A 103 19.20 -6.93 2.86
C ASP A 103 19.63 -7.86 3.99
N ARG A 104 19.22 -7.59 5.24
CA ARG A 104 19.50 -8.45 6.40
C ARG A 104 18.74 -9.78 6.38
N SER A 105 17.55 -9.77 5.80
CA SER A 105 16.60 -10.89 5.87
C SER A 105 16.60 -11.74 4.60
N ALA A 106 17.13 -11.23 3.48
CA ALA A 106 17.20 -11.95 2.23
C ALA A 106 18.11 -13.19 2.34
N ALA A 107 17.57 -14.35 1.97
CA ALA A 107 18.37 -15.56 1.79
C ALA A 107 19.45 -15.34 0.70
N PRO A 108 20.60 -16.04 0.75
CA PRO A 108 21.64 -15.92 -0.26
C PRO A 108 21.10 -16.11 -1.68
N GLY A 109 21.29 -15.10 -2.55
CA GLY A 109 20.80 -15.11 -3.93
C GLY A 109 19.32 -14.73 -4.11
N ALA A 110 18.56 -14.54 -3.01
CA ALA A 110 17.23 -13.97 -3.04
C ALA A 110 17.30 -12.44 -2.95
N ARG A 111 16.22 -11.77 -3.37
CA ARG A 111 16.03 -10.33 -3.19
C ARG A 111 14.65 -10.08 -2.58
N ILE A 112 14.60 -9.15 -1.64
CA ILE A 112 13.37 -8.53 -1.13
C ILE A 112 13.35 -7.11 -1.68
N LEU A 113 12.24 -6.71 -2.31
CA LEU A 113 12.10 -5.36 -2.89
C LEU A 113 11.61 -4.36 -1.84
N VAL A 114 11.85 -3.09 -2.10
CA VAL A 114 11.35 -1.97 -1.29
C VAL A 114 10.43 -1.11 -2.16
N ALA A 115 9.15 -1.05 -1.79
CA ALA A 115 8.15 -0.22 -2.44
C ALA A 115 7.99 1.11 -1.70
N GLY A 116 8.16 2.22 -2.43
CA GLY A 116 7.90 3.55 -1.90
C GLY A 116 6.40 3.77 -1.72
N SER A 117 5.92 3.82 -0.49
CA SER A 117 4.50 4.06 -0.17
C SER A 117 4.08 5.49 -0.52
N VAL A 118 3.01 5.61 -1.31
CA VAL A 118 2.42 6.87 -1.75
C VAL A 118 0.92 6.84 -1.42
N GLY A 119 0.58 7.34 -0.23
CA GLY A 119 -0.81 7.53 0.19
C GLY A 119 -1.52 8.68 -0.55
N PRO A 120 -2.86 8.74 -0.51
CA PRO A 120 -3.64 9.78 -1.16
C PRO A 120 -3.49 11.12 -0.44
N TYR A 121 -3.92 12.19 -1.11
CA TYR A 121 -4.06 13.53 -0.55
C TYR A 121 -4.97 13.52 0.69
N GLY A 122 -6.05 12.74 0.67
CA GLY A 122 -6.97 12.58 1.81
C GLY A 122 -6.27 12.17 3.10
N ALA A 123 -5.25 11.30 3.02
CA ALA A 123 -4.51 10.87 4.20
C ALA A 123 -3.66 11.99 4.84
N ALA A 124 -3.32 13.02 4.06
CA ALA A 124 -2.61 14.20 4.56
C ALA A 124 -3.54 15.24 5.18
N LEU A 125 -4.86 15.14 4.98
CA LEU A 125 -5.86 15.98 5.64
C LEU A 125 -6.13 15.54 7.08
N GLY A 126 -5.89 14.26 7.39
CA GLY A 126 -6.03 13.73 8.75
C GLY A 126 -7.47 13.62 9.25
N ASP A 127 -8.45 13.65 8.35
CA ASP A 127 -9.89 13.64 8.62
C ASP A 127 -10.61 12.38 8.09
N GLY A 128 -9.85 11.35 7.71
CA GLY A 128 -10.39 10.10 7.16
C GLY A 128 -10.79 10.19 5.68
N ALA A 129 -10.47 11.29 5.00
CA ALA A 129 -10.85 11.48 3.60
C ALA A 129 -10.20 10.47 2.63
N GLU A 130 -9.18 9.71 3.03
CA GLU A 130 -8.69 8.54 2.28
C GLU A 130 -9.74 7.42 2.11
N TYR A 131 -10.83 7.44 2.88
CA TYR A 131 -11.94 6.49 2.79
C TYR A 131 -13.23 7.11 2.24
N THR A 132 -13.37 8.45 2.24
CA THR A 132 -14.57 9.14 1.73
C THR A 132 -14.34 9.77 0.35
N GLY A 133 -13.09 10.14 0.03
CA GLY A 133 -12.75 10.90 -1.16
C GLY A 133 -13.33 12.32 -1.18
N ASP A 134 -13.71 12.89 -0.01
CA ASP A 134 -14.33 14.22 0.10
C ASP A 134 -13.31 15.36 0.01
N TYR A 135 -12.57 15.38 -1.11
CA TYR A 135 -11.67 16.44 -1.51
C TYR A 135 -11.60 16.49 -3.03
N ARG A 136 -11.15 17.62 -3.58
CA ARG A 136 -10.94 17.72 -5.02
C ARG A 136 -9.90 18.77 -5.36
N LEU A 137 -8.86 18.35 -6.06
CA LEU A 137 -7.81 19.20 -6.58
C LEU A 137 -7.79 19.13 -8.12
N THR A 138 -7.11 20.08 -8.74
CA THR A 138 -6.77 20.00 -10.16
C THR A 138 -5.62 19.01 -10.39
N PRO A 139 -5.44 18.45 -11.61
CA PRO A 139 -4.31 17.56 -11.90
C PRO A 139 -2.93 18.18 -11.59
N ALA A 140 -2.78 19.49 -11.80
CA ALA A 140 -1.55 20.21 -11.50
C ALA A 140 -1.28 20.29 -9.99
N GLU A 141 -2.32 20.49 -9.18
CA GLU A 141 -2.20 20.53 -7.71
C GLU A 141 -1.89 19.14 -7.15
N TYR A 142 -2.55 18.08 -7.64
CA TYR A 142 -2.17 16.70 -7.29
C TYR A 142 -0.71 16.42 -7.65
N THR A 143 -0.28 16.81 -8.85
CA THR A 143 1.12 16.62 -9.28
C THR A 143 2.09 17.37 -8.36
N ALA A 144 1.80 18.63 -8.03
CA ALA A 144 2.62 19.43 -7.14
C ALA A 144 2.70 18.84 -5.71
N PHE A 145 1.60 18.25 -5.23
CA PHE A 145 1.54 17.60 -3.93
C PHE A 145 2.37 16.30 -3.87
N HIS A 146 2.23 15.41 -4.86
CA HIS A 146 2.88 14.10 -4.83
C HIS A 146 4.34 14.11 -5.28
N ARG A 147 4.71 15.02 -6.22
CA ARG A 147 6.03 15.02 -6.87
C ARG A 147 7.21 15.02 -5.88
N PRO A 148 7.27 15.91 -4.87
CA PRO A 148 8.42 15.93 -3.96
C PRO A 148 8.63 14.58 -3.24
N ARG A 149 7.54 13.92 -2.82
CA ARG A 149 7.63 12.61 -2.16
C ARG A 149 8.10 11.54 -3.14
N ILE A 150 7.52 11.48 -4.33
CA ILE A 150 7.88 10.46 -5.32
C ILE A 150 9.33 10.62 -5.78
N GLU A 151 9.79 11.85 -6.00
CA GLU A 151 11.19 12.14 -6.34
C GLU A 151 12.13 11.70 -5.21
N ALA A 152 11.82 12.02 -3.94
CA ALA A 152 12.63 11.58 -2.79
C ALA A 152 12.67 10.05 -2.65
N LEU A 153 11.56 9.35 -2.89
CA LEU A 153 11.50 7.88 -2.89
C LEU A 153 12.37 7.28 -4.00
N ALA A 154 12.30 7.84 -5.21
CA ALA A 154 13.07 7.39 -6.35
C ALA A 154 14.57 7.64 -6.18
N GLU A 155 14.96 8.84 -5.74
CA GLU A 155 16.35 9.22 -5.46
C GLU A 155 16.98 8.35 -4.37
N ALA A 156 16.20 7.95 -3.36
CA ALA A 156 16.65 7.06 -2.30
C ALA A 156 16.76 5.58 -2.71
N GLY A 157 16.31 5.21 -3.92
CA GLY A 157 16.47 3.87 -4.49
C GLY A 157 15.34 2.89 -4.16
N ALA A 158 14.09 3.37 -4.07
CA ALA A 158 12.92 2.49 -4.10
C ALA A 158 12.91 1.65 -5.39
N ASP A 159 12.53 0.37 -5.28
CA ASP A 159 12.46 -0.53 -6.44
C ASP A 159 11.22 -0.30 -7.31
N LEU A 160 10.19 0.27 -6.71
CA LEU A 160 8.86 0.52 -7.26
C LEU A 160 8.09 1.50 -6.36
N LEU A 161 6.97 2.00 -6.85
CA LEU A 161 6.01 2.80 -6.07
C LEU A 161 4.76 1.98 -5.70
N ALA A 162 4.33 2.09 -4.45
CA ALA A 162 3.06 1.60 -3.96
C ALA A 162 2.07 2.76 -3.91
N ILE A 163 1.35 3.00 -5.00
CA ILE A 163 0.31 4.03 -5.05
C ILE A 163 -0.94 3.46 -4.43
N GLU A 164 -1.17 3.74 -3.15
CA GLU A 164 -2.08 2.94 -2.34
C GLU A 164 -3.16 3.75 -1.64
N THR A 165 -4.24 3.05 -1.26
CA THR A 165 -5.39 3.58 -0.52
C THR A 165 -6.07 4.74 -1.26
N GLN A 166 -6.08 4.73 -2.60
CA GLN A 166 -6.60 5.85 -3.38
C GLN A 166 -8.14 5.84 -3.44
N PRO A 167 -8.85 6.89 -2.95
CA PRO A 167 -10.31 6.93 -2.97
C PRO A 167 -10.90 7.61 -4.22
N ARG A 168 -10.06 8.26 -5.03
CA ARG A 168 -10.49 9.07 -6.18
C ARG A 168 -9.75 8.76 -7.47
N LEU A 169 -10.47 8.71 -8.58
CA LEU A 169 -9.91 8.38 -9.89
C LEU A 169 -9.15 9.56 -10.53
N ASP A 170 -9.55 10.81 -10.24
CA ASP A 170 -8.86 12.00 -10.76
C ASP A 170 -7.44 12.15 -10.19
N GLU A 171 -7.26 11.81 -8.91
CA GLU A 171 -5.94 11.72 -8.27
C GLU A 171 -5.08 10.59 -8.86
N ILE A 172 -5.65 9.39 -9.03
CA ILE A 172 -4.95 8.25 -9.65
C ILE A 172 -4.42 8.61 -11.03
N ARG A 173 -5.20 9.30 -11.87
CA ARG A 173 -4.75 9.73 -13.21
C ARG A 173 -3.56 10.68 -13.15
N ALA A 174 -3.52 11.59 -12.18
CA ALA A 174 -2.37 12.48 -11.99
C ALA A 174 -1.13 11.70 -11.52
N LEU A 175 -1.31 10.75 -10.61
CA LEU A 175 -0.25 9.88 -10.10
C LEU A 175 0.32 8.94 -11.18
N ILE A 176 -0.51 8.40 -12.06
CA ILE A 176 -0.08 7.60 -13.21
C ILE A 176 0.84 8.43 -14.12
N ALA A 177 0.41 9.63 -14.51
CA ALA A 177 1.21 10.50 -15.36
C ALA A 177 2.55 10.88 -14.70
N LEU A 178 2.55 11.16 -13.39
CA LEU A 178 3.75 11.45 -12.62
C LEU A 178 4.68 10.24 -12.53
N THR A 179 4.13 9.03 -12.37
CA THR A 179 4.92 7.80 -12.29
C THR A 179 5.63 7.50 -13.61
N GLU A 180 4.99 7.79 -14.76
CA GLU A 180 5.63 7.67 -16.07
C GLU A 180 6.80 8.63 -16.26
N ASP A 181 6.68 9.87 -15.77
CA ASP A 181 7.75 10.87 -15.80
C ASP A 181 8.96 10.42 -14.97
N ILE A 182 8.72 9.78 -13.83
CA ILE A 182 9.76 9.29 -12.91
C ILE A 182 10.40 7.99 -13.41
N GLY A 183 9.66 7.13 -14.12
CA GLY A 183 10.16 5.91 -14.74
C GLY A 183 10.37 4.74 -13.79
N LEU A 184 9.77 4.76 -12.60
CA LEU A 184 9.69 3.60 -11.71
C LEU A 184 8.44 2.77 -12.02
N PRO A 185 8.52 1.43 -11.90
CA PRO A 185 7.32 0.62 -11.94
C PRO A 185 6.46 0.89 -10.69
N ALA A 186 5.16 0.65 -10.80
CA ALA A 186 4.22 0.86 -9.70
C ALA A 186 3.10 -0.17 -9.68
N TRP A 187 2.45 -0.29 -8.51
CA TRP A 187 1.08 -0.76 -8.44
C TRP A 187 0.16 0.37 -8.02
N VAL A 188 -1.13 0.22 -8.34
CA VAL A 188 -2.21 1.12 -7.90
C VAL A 188 -3.23 0.33 -7.10
N THR A 189 -3.52 0.73 -5.87
CA THR A 189 -4.63 0.16 -5.09
C THR A 189 -5.59 1.23 -4.61
N VAL A 190 -6.86 0.84 -4.58
CA VAL A 190 -7.97 1.73 -4.20
C VAL A 190 -8.67 1.26 -2.94
N THR A 191 -9.24 2.21 -2.21
CA THR A 191 -10.28 1.94 -1.21
C THR A 191 -11.63 1.78 -1.89
N LEU A 192 -12.57 1.14 -1.20
CA LEU A 192 -13.90 0.84 -1.74
C LEU A 192 -14.98 1.15 -0.73
N GLN A 193 -16.14 1.53 -1.24
CA GLN A 193 -17.38 1.59 -0.50
C GLN A 193 -18.32 0.45 -0.93
N GLY A 194 -19.13 0.00 0.02
CA GLY A 194 -20.09 -1.09 -0.16
C GLY A 194 -20.35 -1.85 1.13
N ALA A 195 -21.59 -2.28 1.34
CA ALA A 195 -21.96 -3.19 2.42
C ALA A 195 -21.29 -4.58 2.23
N PRO A 196 -21.17 -5.43 3.27
CA PRO A 196 -20.48 -6.72 3.17
C PRO A 196 -20.99 -7.67 2.08
N ASP A 197 -22.25 -7.57 1.67
CA ASP A 197 -22.90 -8.37 0.62
C ASP A 197 -22.81 -7.73 -0.79
N THR A 198 -22.07 -6.64 -0.93
CA THR A 198 -21.92 -5.92 -2.20
C THR A 198 -21.13 -6.77 -3.21
N THR A 199 -21.75 -7.03 -4.36
CA THR A 199 -21.12 -7.79 -5.45
C THR A 199 -20.40 -6.92 -6.48
N ALA A 200 -20.63 -5.62 -6.46
CA ALA A 200 -20.04 -4.64 -7.38
C ALA A 200 -19.66 -3.37 -6.60
N PRO A 201 -18.59 -3.41 -5.80
CA PRO A 201 -18.16 -2.26 -5.04
C PRO A 201 -17.63 -1.16 -5.96
N THR A 202 -17.73 0.09 -5.50
CA THR A 202 -17.22 1.27 -6.20
C THR A 202 -16.20 1.99 -5.34
N MET A 203 -15.41 2.86 -5.96
CA MET A 203 -14.57 3.80 -5.23
C MET A 203 -15.42 4.82 -4.46
N PRO A 204 -14.89 5.43 -3.38
CA PRO A 204 -15.60 6.48 -2.62
C PRO A 204 -16.08 7.66 -3.48
N ASP A 205 -15.31 8.07 -4.49
CA ASP A 205 -15.71 9.13 -5.43
C ASP A 205 -16.83 8.75 -6.42
N GLY A 206 -17.31 7.51 -6.36
CA GLY A 206 -18.34 6.95 -7.23
C GLY A 206 -17.81 6.31 -8.52
N SER A 207 -16.50 6.37 -8.78
CA SER A 207 -15.89 5.71 -9.94
C SER A 207 -15.98 4.20 -9.83
N THR A 208 -16.14 3.52 -10.98
CA THR A 208 -16.20 2.06 -11.03
C THR A 208 -14.81 1.44 -11.16
N LEU A 209 -14.69 0.14 -10.84
CA LEU A 209 -13.46 -0.61 -11.08
C LEU A 209 -13.15 -0.78 -12.58
N ALA A 210 -14.15 -0.65 -13.45
CA ALA A 210 -13.93 -0.58 -14.90
C ALA A 210 -13.28 0.75 -15.31
N ASP A 211 -13.67 1.87 -14.69
CA ASP A 211 -13.04 3.17 -14.94
C ASP A 211 -11.58 3.19 -14.46
N LEU A 212 -11.31 2.56 -13.30
CA LEU A 212 -9.95 2.32 -12.81
C LEU A 212 -9.15 1.49 -13.80
N ALA A 213 -9.73 0.38 -14.28
CA ALA A 213 -9.08 -0.50 -15.25
C ALA A 213 -8.69 0.24 -16.53
N GLN A 214 -9.58 1.09 -17.03
CA GLN A 214 -9.31 1.92 -18.21
C GLN A 214 -8.19 2.93 -17.95
N ALA A 215 -8.14 3.54 -16.76
CA ALA A 215 -7.10 4.50 -16.41
C ALA A 215 -5.71 3.85 -16.34
N VAL A 216 -5.60 2.68 -15.70
CA VAL A 216 -4.30 1.98 -15.55
C VAL A 216 -3.83 1.34 -16.86
N ALA A 217 -4.73 0.87 -17.72
CA ALA A 217 -4.38 0.27 -19.01
C ALA A 217 -3.67 1.23 -19.97
N ALA A 218 -3.79 2.54 -19.72
CA ALA A 218 -3.08 3.56 -20.49
C ALA A 218 -1.61 3.70 -20.10
N SER A 219 -1.15 3.05 -19.02
CA SER A 219 0.18 3.26 -18.47
C SER A 219 1.13 2.09 -18.64
N ALA A 220 2.36 2.38 -19.06
CA ALA A 220 3.44 1.38 -19.12
C ALA A 220 4.11 1.14 -17.75
N SER A 221 3.97 2.08 -16.82
CA SER A 221 4.64 2.05 -15.51
C SER A 221 3.80 1.38 -14.44
N VAL A 222 2.48 1.27 -14.62
CA VAL A 222 1.61 0.50 -13.72
C VAL A 222 1.63 -0.97 -14.13
N ASN A 223 2.11 -1.84 -13.25
CA ASN A 223 2.27 -3.27 -13.53
C ASN A 223 1.37 -4.17 -12.66
N ALA A 224 0.68 -3.62 -11.67
CA ALA A 224 -0.34 -4.32 -10.91
C ALA A 224 -1.41 -3.35 -10.41
N VAL A 225 -2.62 -3.85 -10.17
CA VAL A 225 -3.73 -3.02 -9.66
C VAL A 225 -4.69 -3.83 -8.80
N GLY A 226 -5.32 -3.18 -7.83
CA GLY A 226 -6.32 -3.85 -7.01
C GLY A 226 -6.76 -3.03 -5.82
N VAL A 227 -6.83 -3.66 -4.65
CA VAL A 227 -7.48 -3.07 -3.48
C VAL A 227 -6.66 -3.27 -2.22
N ASN A 228 -6.70 -2.28 -1.34
CA ASN A 228 -6.12 -2.37 -0.02
C ASN A 228 -6.92 -1.56 1.00
N CYS A 229 -6.65 -1.83 2.28
CA CYS A 229 -7.31 -1.14 3.38
C CYS A 229 -8.85 -1.17 3.30
N VAL A 230 -9.36 -2.26 2.71
CA VAL A 230 -10.79 -2.61 2.65
C VAL A 230 -11.08 -3.78 3.57
N ARG A 231 -12.35 -4.03 3.85
CA ARG A 231 -12.80 -5.27 4.49
C ARG A 231 -12.47 -6.49 3.61
N PRO A 232 -12.05 -7.64 4.19
CA PRO A 232 -11.81 -8.87 3.43
C PRO A 232 -12.99 -9.27 2.53
N SER A 233 -14.23 -9.09 2.97
CA SER A 233 -15.44 -9.41 2.20
C SER A 233 -15.55 -8.68 0.85
N LEU A 234 -14.91 -7.50 0.71
CA LEU A 234 -14.93 -6.72 -0.52
C LEU A 234 -13.85 -7.14 -1.53
N VAL A 235 -12.86 -7.93 -1.11
CA VAL A 235 -11.72 -8.30 -1.96
C VAL A 235 -12.17 -9.20 -3.12
N THR A 236 -12.89 -10.30 -2.84
CA THR A 236 -13.32 -11.23 -3.90
C THR A 236 -14.20 -10.54 -4.96
N PRO A 237 -15.25 -9.76 -4.59
CA PRO A 237 -16.02 -8.98 -5.56
C PRO A 237 -15.16 -8.02 -6.39
N ALA A 238 -14.22 -7.31 -5.76
CA ALA A 238 -13.36 -6.35 -6.44
C ALA A 238 -12.41 -7.00 -7.44
N LEU A 239 -11.70 -8.07 -7.03
CA LEU A 239 -10.81 -8.82 -7.91
C LEU A 239 -11.57 -9.42 -9.10
N ARG A 240 -12.77 -9.96 -8.84
CA ARG A 240 -13.64 -10.52 -9.90
C ARG A 240 -14.10 -9.46 -10.88
N GLU A 241 -14.33 -8.23 -10.44
CA GLU A 241 -14.69 -7.14 -11.33
C GLU A 241 -13.49 -6.69 -12.16
N LEU A 242 -12.34 -6.43 -11.52
CA LEU A 242 -11.12 -6.02 -12.20
C LEU A 242 -10.67 -7.05 -13.24
N SER A 243 -10.73 -8.35 -12.93
CA SER A 243 -10.32 -9.43 -13.83
C SER A 243 -11.15 -9.52 -15.13
N LYS A 244 -12.30 -8.82 -15.22
CA LYS A 244 -13.09 -8.74 -16.46
C LYS A 244 -12.57 -7.69 -17.43
N HIS A 245 -11.82 -6.71 -16.94
CA HIS A 245 -11.49 -5.49 -17.68
C HIS A 245 -10.00 -5.35 -17.99
N MET A 246 -9.15 -6.23 -17.46
CA MET A 246 -7.70 -6.18 -17.68
C MET A 246 -7.02 -7.54 -17.47
N ASP A 247 -5.80 -7.66 -18.00
CA ASP A 247 -4.91 -8.80 -17.81
C ASP A 247 -3.73 -8.51 -16.88
N LEU A 248 -3.64 -7.30 -16.31
CA LEU A 248 -2.57 -6.97 -15.36
C LEU A 248 -2.68 -7.85 -14.12
N PRO A 249 -1.55 -8.27 -13.52
CA PRO A 249 -1.53 -8.90 -12.22
C PRO A 249 -2.35 -8.12 -11.19
N LEU A 250 -3.24 -8.80 -10.48
CA LEU A 250 -4.03 -8.16 -9.43
C LEU A 250 -3.32 -8.21 -8.08
N ILE A 251 -3.60 -7.21 -7.24
CA ILE A 251 -3.05 -7.07 -5.90
C ILE A 251 -4.16 -6.92 -4.85
N ALA A 252 -4.03 -7.62 -3.73
CA ALA A 252 -4.96 -7.49 -2.61
C ALA A 252 -4.25 -7.55 -1.26
N TYR A 253 -4.45 -6.53 -0.44
CA TYR A 253 -3.96 -6.51 0.94
C TYR A 253 -5.00 -5.81 1.85
N PRO A 254 -6.04 -6.54 2.31
CA PRO A 254 -7.13 -5.98 3.12
C PRO A 254 -6.72 -5.78 4.58
N ASN A 255 -7.64 -5.20 5.37
CA ASN A 255 -7.54 -5.14 6.84
C ASN A 255 -7.77 -6.54 7.46
N SER A 256 -7.40 -6.74 8.72
CA SER A 256 -7.52 -8.04 9.42
C SER A 256 -8.94 -8.58 9.62
N GLY A 257 -9.99 -7.78 9.42
CA GLY A 257 -11.39 -8.23 9.49
C GLY A 257 -12.28 -7.36 10.39
N GLU A 258 -11.68 -6.51 11.21
CA GLU A 258 -12.41 -5.52 11.99
C GLU A 258 -12.68 -4.22 11.24
N THR A 259 -13.66 -3.44 11.70
CA THR A 259 -14.17 -2.28 10.96
C THR A 259 -13.51 -1.00 11.44
N TYR A 260 -13.04 -0.18 10.50
CA TYR A 260 -12.58 1.18 10.77
C TYR A 260 -13.76 2.15 10.65
N ASP A 261 -13.94 3.00 11.64
CA ASP A 261 -14.87 4.12 11.59
C ASP A 261 -14.07 5.39 11.27
N ALA A 262 -14.27 5.94 10.06
CA ALA A 262 -13.57 7.13 9.59
C ALA A 262 -14.06 8.43 10.28
N ASP A 263 -15.28 8.45 10.85
CA ASP A 263 -15.81 9.62 11.56
C ASP A 263 -15.19 9.74 12.96
N THR A 264 -14.95 8.60 13.61
CA THR A 264 -14.37 8.56 14.97
C THR A 264 -12.86 8.26 14.98
N LEU A 265 -12.29 7.88 13.83
CA LEU A 265 -10.92 7.39 13.66
C LEU A 265 -10.61 6.19 14.56
N THR A 266 -11.61 5.36 14.87
CA THR A 266 -11.47 4.21 15.77
C THR A 266 -11.73 2.87 15.10
N TRP A 267 -11.18 1.83 15.73
CA TRP A 267 -11.31 0.45 15.33
C TRP A 267 -12.34 -0.27 16.20
N HIS A 268 -13.23 -1.04 15.57
CA HIS A 268 -14.23 -1.86 16.25
C HIS A 268 -14.07 -3.33 15.86
N ASP A 269 -14.19 -4.24 16.85
CA ASP A 269 -14.10 -5.69 16.66
C ASP A 269 -14.92 -6.20 15.47
N GLY A 270 -14.30 -7.11 14.72
CA GLY A 270 -14.76 -7.57 13.44
C GLY A 270 -15.52 -8.87 13.58
N ALA A 271 -16.60 -9.01 12.80
CA ALA A 271 -17.24 -10.29 12.61
C ALA A 271 -16.53 -11.16 11.55
N GLU A 272 -15.57 -10.59 10.80
CA GLU A 272 -14.89 -11.28 9.71
C GLU A 272 -13.66 -12.07 10.22
N PRO A 273 -13.51 -13.33 9.79
CA PRO A 273 -12.40 -14.16 10.22
C PRO A 273 -11.06 -13.66 9.63
N GLY A 274 -9.98 -13.85 10.40
CA GLY A 274 -8.63 -13.35 10.07
C GLY A 274 -7.95 -14.05 8.89
N VAL A 275 -6.67 -13.73 8.67
CA VAL A 275 -5.89 -14.09 7.47
C VAL A 275 -5.96 -15.56 7.07
N GLY A 276 -5.93 -16.48 8.03
CA GLY A 276 -6.00 -17.92 7.76
C GLY A 276 -7.31 -18.41 7.14
N SER A 277 -8.34 -17.55 7.04
CA SER A 277 -9.65 -17.87 6.48
C SER A 277 -9.91 -17.22 5.11
N TRP A 278 -9.00 -16.37 4.65
CA TRP A 278 -9.17 -15.67 3.38
C TRP A 278 -9.23 -16.67 2.22
N PRO A 279 -10.12 -16.47 1.24
CA PRO A 279 -10.24 -17.38 0.09
C PRO A 279 -9.12 -17.14 -0.92
N VAL A 280 -7.86 -17.23 -0.49
CA VAL A 280 -6.69 -16.88 -1.30
C VAL A 280 -6.60 -17.71 -2.57
N ALA A 281 -7.02 -18.98 -2.54
CA ALA A 281 -7.10 -19.83 -3.72
C ALA A 281 -8.01 -19.19 -4.79
N GLU A 282 -9.18 -18.69 -4.40
CA GLU A 282 -10.07 -17.97 -5.31
C GLU A 282 -9.43 -16.68 -5.82
N TRP A 283 -8.77 -15.90 -4.95
CA TRP A 283 -8.06 -14.68 -5.37
C TRP A 283 -6.99 -14.99 -6.41
N THR A 284 -6.21 -16.05 -6.23
CA THR A 284 -5.20 -16.46 -7.23
C THR A 284 -5.82 -16.91 -8.56
N HIS A 285 -6.98 -17.57 -8.53
CA HIS A 285 -7.74 -17.90 -9.75
C HIS A 285 -8.27 -16.65 -10.47
N LEU A 286 -8.50 -15.56 -9.74
CA LEU A 286 -8.87 -14.24 -10.27
C LEU A 286 -7.65 -13.40 -10.64
N SER A 287 -6.49 -14.02 -10.86
CA SER A 287 -5.24 -13.33 -11.23
C SER A 287 -4.61 -12.46 -10.16
N ALA A 288 -4.97 -12.63 -8.87
CA ALA A 288 -4.18 -12.04 -7.79
C ALA A 288 -2.80 -12.68 -7.74
N ARG A 289 -1.76 -11.87 -7.90
CA ARG A 289 -0.34 -12.28 -7.87
C ARG A 289 0.44 -11.56 -6.79
N ILE A 290 -0.15 -10.57 -6.13
CA ILE A 290 0.43 -9.90 -4.98
C ILE A 290 -0.60 -9.92 -3.86
N LEU A 291 -0.24 -10.48 -2.71
CA LEU A 291 -1.11 -10.63 -1.55
C LEU A 291 -0.39 -10.13 -0.29
N GLY A 292 -1.10 -9.48 0.63
CA GLY A 292 -0.51 -9.02 1.89
C GLY A 292 -1.56 -8.54 2.87
N GLY A 293 -1.19 -7.60 3.73
CA GLY A 293 -2.11 -6.98 4.67
C GLY A 293 -2.03 -5.46 4.72
N CYS A 294 -3.12 -4.82 5.16
CA CYS A 294 -3.15 -3.41 5.52
C CYS A 294 -3.26 -3.30 7.06
N CYS A 295 -4.15 -2.45 7.57
CA CYS A 295 -4.25 -2.20 8.99
C CYS A 295 -4.47 -3.46 9.84
N ARG A 296 -3.78 -3.51 10.98
CA ARG A 296 -3.79 -4.58 12.01
C ARG A 296 -3.38 -5.97 11.56
N ILE A 297 -2.87 -6.10 10.33
CA ILE A 297 -2.18 -7.30 9.89
C ILE A 297 -0.73 -7.24 10.40
N ARG A 298 -0.34 -8.23 11.19
CA ARG A 298 0.95 -8.30 11.88
C ARG A 298 1.92 -9.27 11.17
N PRO A 299 3.20 -9.30 11.55
CA PRO A 299 4.14 -10.27 10.99
C PRO A 299 3.66 -11.73 11.12
N ASP A 300 3.03 -12.12 12.23
CA ASP A 300 2.51 -13.49 12.40
C ASP A 300 1.39 -13.82 11.40
N ASP A 301 0.54 -12.84 11.08
CA ASP A 301 -0.49 -12.99 10.05
C ASP A 301 0.12 -13.15 8.64
N ILE A 302 1.19 -12.40 8.35
CA ILE A 302 1.95 -12.55 7.10
C ILE A 302 2.63 -13.91 7.02
N ALA A 303 3.13 -14.46 8.14
CA ALA A 303 3.67 -15.81 8.19
C ALA A 303 2.59 -16.85 7.85
N VAL A 304 1.39 -16.73 8.44
CA VAL A 304 0.23 -17.57 8.10
C VAL A 304 -0.14 -17.47 6.63
N LEU A 305 -0.09 -16.27 6.03
CA LEU A 305 -0.34 -16.10 4.59
C LEU A 305 0.74 -16.75 3.73
N ALA A 306 2.01 -16.56 4.08
CA ALA A 306 3.15 -17.11 3.34
C ALA A 306 3.20 -18.65 3.37
N GLU A 307 2.85 -19.26 4.50
CA GLU A 307 2.79 -20.71 4.65
C GLU A 307 1.77 -21.37 3.68
N GLN A 308 0.73 -20.66 3.26
CA GLN A 308 -0.25 -21.18 2.30
C GLN A 308 0.34 -21.40 0.89
N PHE A 309 1.53 -20.84 0.62
CA PHE A 309 2.18 -20.90 -0.69
C PHE A 309 3.53 -21.62 -0.68
N HIS A 310 3.99 -22.09 0.48
CA HIS A 310 5.19 -22.91 0.59
C HIS A 310 4.80 -24.40 0.49
N HIS A 311 5.01 -24.99 -0.70
CA HIS A 311 4.92 -26.44 -0.93
C HIS A 311 6.28 -27.03 -1.30
#